data_AF-A0A800HAX6-F1
#
_entry.id   AF-A0A800HAX6-F1
#
_cell.length_a   1.000
_cell.length_b   1.000
_cell.length_c   1.000
_cell.angle_alpha   90.00
_cell.angle_beta   90.00
_cell.angle_gamma   90.00
#
_symmetry.space_group_name_H-M   'P 1'
#
loop_
_entity.id
_entity.type
_entity.pdbx_description
1 polymer ?
#
loop_
_entity_poly.entity_id
_entity_poly.type
_entity_poly.pdbx_seq_one_letter_code
_entity_poly.pdbx_strand_id
1 'polypeptide(L)' 'MELYHFEVKDFTGRHLNHKLHDGGFHLEAVIVSNDFEGDNLIQRHRKVYEAMGELMNHEIHALSMKTLTSTEWEAK' A
#
# COMPACT_ATOMS: atom_id res chain seq x y z
N MET A 1 -9.69 11.22 -2.54
CA MET A 1 -8.46 10.85 -3.25
C MET A 1 -8.86 10.37 -4.63
N GLU A 2 -8.31 10.98 -5.68
CA GLU A 2 -8.51 10.56 -7.06
C GLU A 2 -7.36 9.62 -7.47
N LEU A 3 -7.69 8.39 -7.89
CA LEU A 3 -6.71 7.37 -8.22
C LEU A 3 -6.47 7.33 -9.73
N TYR A 4 -5.21 7.51 -10.13
CA TYR A 4 -4.74 7.32 -11.49
C TYR A 4 -4.43 5.86 -11.79
N HIS A 5 -3.82 5.15 -10.84
CA HIS A 5 -3.53 3.72 -10.93
C HIS A 5 -3.52 3.08 -9.54
N PHE A 6 -3.99 1.84 -9.45
CA PHE A 6 -4.01 1.05 -8.23
C PHE A 6 -3.72 -0.41 -8.55
N GLU A 7 -2.66 -0.95 -7.95
CA GLU A 7 -2.29 -2.35 -8.06
C GLU A 7 -2.03 -2.90 -6.64
N VAL A 8 -2.52 -4.11 -6.36
CA VAL A 8 -2.20 -4.84 -5.13
C VAL A 8 -1.72 -6.25 -5.46
N LYS A 9 -0.63 -6.66 -4.83
CA LYS A 9 -0.03 -7.99 -4.95
C LYS A 9 0.00 -8.65 -3.58
N ASP A 10 -0.50 -9.89 -3.53
CA ASP A 10 -0.37 -10.76 -2.37
C ASP A 10 0.99 -11.48 -2.41
N PHE A 11 1.75 -11.35 -1.33
CA PHE A 11 3.00 -12.08 -1.09
C PHE A 11 2.92 -13.02 0.11
N THR A 12 1.73 -13.22 0.66
CA THR A 12 1.46 -14.04 1.84
C THR A 12 1.99 -15.47 1.66
N GLY A 13 1.88 -16.02 0.45
CA GLY A 13 2.37 -17.36 0.09
C GLY A 13 3.89 -17.58 0.23
N ARG A 14 4.72 -16.53 0.28
CA ARG A 14 6.19 -16.67 0.42
C ARG A 14 6.66 -17.01 1.84
N HIS A 15 5.77 -16.98 2.83
CA HIS A 15 6.08 -17.26 4.23
C HIS A 15 5.48 -18.58 4.75
N LEU A 16 4.94 -19.45 3.87
CA LEU A 16 4.27 -20.71 4.22
C LEU A 16 5.13 -21.73 5.01
N ASN A 17 6.46 -21.56 5.07
CA ASN A 17 7.38 -22.47 5.77
C ASN A 17 7.78 -22.02 7.18
N HIS A 18 7.22 -20.94 7.73
CA HIS A 18 7.58 -20.49 9.08
C HIS A 18 6.50 -20.83 10.12
N LYS A 19 6.91 -21.61 11.11
CA LYS A 19 6.08 -22.16 12.19
C LYS A 19 5.79 -21.12 13.29
N LEU A 20 5.38 -19.93 12.89
CA LEU A 20 4.82 -18.88 13.75
C LEU A 20 3.67 -18.22 12.98
N HIS A 21 2.52 -18.87 13.03
CA HIS A 21 1.25 -18.22 12.72
C HIS A 21 0.97 -17.16 13.79
N ASP A 22 1.32 -15.92 13.50
CA ASP A 22 0.48 -14.77 13.87
C ASP A 22 -0.19 -14.14 12.61
N GLY A 23 -0.07 -14.81 11.46
CA GLY A 23 -1.15 -15.00 10.48
C GLY A 23 -1.86 -13.76 9.92
N GLY A 24 -1.14 -12.78 9.37
CA GLY A 24 -1.78 -11.74 8.54
C GLY A 24 -1.21 -11.65 7.13
N PHE A 25 -1.92 -10.95 6.25
CA PHE A 25 -1.54 -10.80 4.85
C PHE A 25 -0.30 -9.91 4.69
N HIS A 26 0.61 -10.33 3.80
CA HIS A 26 1.72 -9.50 3.31
C HIS A 26 1.32 -8.94 1.95
N LEU A 27 0.89 -7.68 1.94
CA LEU A 27 0.42 -7.01 0.74
C LEU A 27 1.45 -5.99 0.27
N GLU A 28 1.65 -5.93 -1.04
CA GLU A 28 2.33 -4.79 -1.68
C GLU A 28 1.31 -4.04 -2.54
N ALA A 29 1.18 -2.73 -2.31
CA ALA A 29 0.30 -1.86 -3.08
C ALA A 29 1.11 -0.82 -3.87
N VAL A 30 0.74 -0.58 -5.11
CA VAL A 30 1.19 0.57 -5.89
C VAL A 30 0.00 1.49 -6.09
N ILE A 31 0.13 2.72 -5.61
CA ILE A 31 -0.95 3.70 -5.57
C ILE A 31 -0.43 4.94 -6.28
N VAL A 32 -1.08 5.31 -7.37
CA VAL A 32 -0.73 6.48 -8.15
C VAL A 32 -1.85 7.50 -8.06
N SER A 33 -1.53 8.69 -7.56
CA SER A 33 -2.48 9.79 -7.39
C SER A 33 -1.78 11.14 -7.41
N ASN A 34 -2.43 12.13 -8.00
CA ASN A 34 -1.97 13.52 -7.98
C ASN A 34 -2.16 14.18 -6.61
N ASP A 35 -2.97 13.59 -5.72
CA ASP A 35 -3.11 14.02 -4.33
C ASP A 35 -1.80 13.89 -3.52
N PHE A 36 -0.78 13.20 -4.06
CA PHE A 36 0.55 13.03 -3.45
C PHE A 36 1.55 14.12 -3.85
N GLU A 37 1.18 15.02 -4.76
CA GLU A 37 2.05 16.11 -5.17
C GLU A 37 2.30 17.07 -4.00
N GLY A 38 3.57 17.45 -3.79
CA GLY A 38 3.99 18.29 -2.66
C GLY A 38 4.04 17.60 -1.29
N ASP A 39 3.50 16.40 -1.15
CA ASP A 39 3.54 15.63 0.09
C ASP A 39 4.81 14.79 0.20
N ASN A 40 5.36 14.72 1.42
CA ASN A 40 6.42 13.77 1.74
C ASN A 40 5.86 12.34 1.91
N LEU A 41 6.74 11.34 1.94
CA LEU A 41 6.36 9.92 2.02
C LEU A 41 5.42 9.60 3.20
N ILE A 42 5.66 10.20 4.37
CA ILE A 42 4.84 9.96 5.57
C ILE A 42 3.43 10.52 5.37
N GLN A 43 3.31 11.72 4.80
CA GLN A 43 2.01 12.33 4.49
C GLN A 43 1.23 11.49 3.46
N ARG A 44 1.90 11.03 2.40
CA ARG A 44 1.30 10.13 1.40
C ARG A 44 0.78 8.86 2.05
N HIS A 45 1.59 8.21 2.90
CA HIS A 45 1.18 7.01 3.63
C HIS A 45 -0.02 7.29 4.56
N ARG A 46 -0.04 8.40 5.28
CA ARG A 46 -1.20 8.78 6.14
C ARG A 46 -2.47 8.90 5.31
N LYS A 47 -2.43 9.61 4.18
CA LYS A 47 -3.58 9.72 3.27
C LYS A 47 -4.09 8.36 2.79
N VAL A 48 -3.18 7.44 2.44
CA VAL A 48 -3.54 6.08 2.05
C VAL A 48 -4.17 5.32 3.22
N TYR A 49 -3.59 5.38 4.41
CA TYR A 49 -4.16 4.72 5.59
C TYR A 49 -5.53 5.28 5.96
N GLU A 50 -5.72 6.60 5.89
CA GLU A 50 -7.03 7.24 6.10
C GLU A 50 -8.05 6.77 5.06
N ALA A 51 -7.65 6.62 3.79
CA ALA A 51 -8.52 6.09 2.74
C ALA A 51 -8.83 4.59 2.91
N MET A 52 -7.91 3.81 3.48
CA MET A 52 -8.13 2.39 3.76
C MET A 52 -9.01 2.16 4.99
N GLY A 53 -9.09 3.13 5.91
CA GLY A 53 -10.03 3.11 7.03
C GLY A 53 -9.92 1.82 7.85
N GLU A 54 -11.03 1.08 7.94
CA GLU A 54 -11.15 -0.12 8.77
C GLU A 54 -10.53 -1.39 8.13
N LEU A 55 -10.14 -1.38 6.86
CA LEU A 55 -9.49 -2.53 6.19
C LEU A 55 -8.16 -2.93 6.85
N MET A 56 -7.52 -1.99 7.55
CA MET A 56 -6.26 -2.22 8.27
C MET A 56 -6.44 -2.91 9.63
N ASN A 57 -7.66 -2.98 10.18
CA ASN A 57 -7.86 -3.33 11.59
C ASN A 57 -7.91 -4.84 11.91
N HIS A 58 -8.01 -5.73 10.93
CA HIS A 58 -8.20 -7.16 11.25
C HIS A 58 -7.36 -8.18 10.47
N GLU A 59 -6.76 -7.86 9.33
CA GLU A 59 -6.21 -8.91 8.45
C GLU A 59 -4.80 -8.63 7.89
N ILE A 60 -4.35 -7.37 7.82
CA ILE A 60 -3.08 -7.01 7.16
C ILE A 60 -1.97 -6.87 8.21
N HIS A 61 -1.05 -7.84 8.27
CA HIS A 61 0.09 -7.78 9.19
C HIS A 61 1.18 -6.82 8.71
N ALA A 62 1.39 -6.76 7.39
CA ALA A 62 2.37 -5.88 6.77
C ALA A 62 1.87 -5.40 5.40
N LEU A 63 1.78 -4.08 5.25
CA LEU A 63 1.48 -3.42 3.98
C LEU A 63 2.72 -2.65 3.52
N SER A 64 3.34 -3.13 2.45
CA SER A 64 4.31 -2.33 1.69
C SER A 64 3.55 -1.51 0.68
N MET A 65 3.84 -0.22 0.54
CA MET A 65 3.17 0.62 -0.43
C MET A 65 4.14 1.53 -1.17
N LYS A 66 3.88 1.74 -2.46
CA LYS A 66 4.54 2.75 -3.29
C LYS A 66 3.52 3.80 -3.68
N THR A 67 3.67 5.00 -3.13
CA THR A 67 2.80 6.15 -3.39
C THR A 67 3.47 7.11 -4.36
N LEU A 68 2.98 7.16 -5.60
CA LEU A 68 3.57 7.92 -6.71
C LEU A 68 2.58 8.93 -7.27
N THR A 69 3.06 10.07 -7.75
CA THR A 69 2.29 10.99 -8.61
C THR A 69 2.15 10.42 -10.01
N SER A 70 1.20 10.92 -10.82
CA SER A 70 1.09 10.47 -12.23
C SER A 70 2.40 10.70 -12.98
N THR A 71 3.04 11.85 -12.76
CA THR A 71 4.34 12.20 -13.35
C THR A 71 5.45 11.21 -12.96
N GLU A 72 5.53 10.83 -11.68
CA GLU A 72 6.50 9.82 -11.20
C GLU A 72 6.24 8.43 -11.78
N TRP A 73 4.98 8.11 -12.08
CA TRP A 73 4.59 6.83 -12.70
C TRP A 73 4.89 6.79 -14.20
N GLU A 74 4.63 7.88 -14.92
CA GLU A 74 4.91 7.99 -16.36
C GLU A 74 6.41 8.05 -16.67
N ALA A 75 7.22 8.55 -15.73
CA ALA A 75 8.67 8.58 -15.85
C ALA A 75 9.37 7.23 -15.58
N LYS A 76 8.61 6.19 -15.22
CA LYS A 76 9.08 4.88 -14.81
C LYS A 76 9.02 3.87 -15.96
#